data_AF-A0AA91YQH6-F1
#
_entry.id   AF-A0AA91YQH6-F1
#
_cell.length_a   1.000
_cell.length_b   1.000
_cell.length_c   1.000
_cell.angle_alpha   90.00
_cell.angle_beta   90.00
_cell.angle_gamma   90.00
#
_symmetry.space_group_name_H-M   'P 1'
#
loop_
_entity.id
_entity.type
_entity.pdbx_description
1 polymer ?
#
loop_
_entity_poly.entity_id
_entity_poly.type
_entity_poly.pdbx_seq_one_letter_code
_entity_poly.pdbx_strand_id
1 'polypeptide(L)'
;DVASAVTGEDVDAIITGDAVDPHHYEPSAKDLSRIKEADTVVANGGAYDAALYTAAEQDRIIYAIPLLDEHEHGHEHAHDHAHMPDSLD
;
A
#
# COMPACT_ATOMS: atom_id res chain seq x y z
N ASP A 1 16.91 -4.43 7.39
CA ASP A 1 16.18 -4.93 6.22
C ASP A 1 16.12 -6.45 6.30
N VAL A 2 14.91 -7.05 6.25
CA VAL A 2 14.75 -8.51 6.31
C VAL A 2 15.05 -9.15 4.95
N ALA A 3 14.62 -8.52 3.85
CA ALA A 3 14.78 -9.09 2.51
C ALA A 3 16.27 -9.18 2.16
N SER A 4 17.02 -8.09 2.37
CA SER A 4 18.47 -8.10 2.13
C SER A 4 19.24 -9.06 3.03
N ALA A 5 18.79 -9.25 4.28
CA ALA A 5 19.43 -10.19 5.19
C ALA A 5 19.26 -11.65 4.74
N VAL A 6 18.15 -11.98 4.07
CA VAL A 6 17.85 -13.32 3.56
C VAL A 6 18.53 -13.59 2.23
N THR A 7 18.52 -12.63 1.31
CA THR A 7 19.12 -12.79 -0.04
C THR A 7 20.64 -12.60 -0.03
N GLY A 8 21.16 -11.81 0.92
CA GLY A 8 22.55 -11.34 0.87
C GLY A 8 22.79 -10.24 -0.17
N GLU A 9 21.71 -9.71 -0.77
CA GLU A 9 21.73 -8.68 -1.81
C GLU A 9 20.99 -7.43 -1.36
N ASP A 10 21.28 -6.29 -1.98
CA ASP A 10 20.50 -5.08 -1.74
C ASP A 10 19.12 -5.22 -2.40
N VAL A 11 18.05 -4.92 -1.64
CA VAL A 11 16.67 -5.08 -2.10
C VAL A 11 15.99 -3.72 -1.98
N ASP A 12 15.67 -3.12 -3.13
CA ASP A 12 15.08 -1.79 -3.16
C ASP A 12 13.63 -1.81 -2.66
N ALA A 13 13.37 -1.16 -1.53
CA ALA A 13 12.02 -0.98 -1.01
C ALA A 13 11.17 -0.02 -1.87
N ILE A 14 9.85 -0.19 -1.81
CA ILE A 14 8.86 0.74 -2.39
C ILE A 14 8.65 1.94 -1.47
N ILE A 15 8.38 1.67 -0.19
CA ILE A 15 8.26 2.68 0.86
C ILE A 15 9.60 2.74 1.59
N THR A 16 10.20 3.94 1.69
CA THR A 16 11.53 4.13 2.28
C THR A 16 11.54 5.21 3.36
N GLY A 17 12.36 4.99 4.39
CA GLY A 17 12.53 5.91 5.51
C GLY A 17 11.39 5.89 6.52
N ASP A 18 11.61 6.56 7.65
CA ASP A 18 10.71 6.48 8.81
C ASP A 18 9.64 7.58 8.82
N ALA A 19 9.70 8.51 7.85
CA ALA A 19 8.83 9.67 7.76
C ALA A 19 7.55 9.42 6.95
N VAL A 20 7.46 8.29 6.25
CA VAL A 20 6.31 7.91 5.43
C VAL A 20 5.46 6.92 6.20
N ASP A 21 4.23 7.32 6.53
CA ASP A 21 3.24 6.41 7.11
C ASP A 21 2.71 5.47 6.00
N PRO A 22 2.93 4.15 6.11
CA PRO A 22 2.46 3.18 5.11
C PRO A 22 0.95 3.21 4.89
N HIS A 23 0.16 3.56 5.92
CA HIS A 23 -1.30 3.62 5.81
C HIS A 23 -1.81 4.79 4.96
N HIS A 24 -0.98 5.79 4.72
CA HIS A 24 -1.29 6.96 3.89
C HIS A 24 -0.43 7.01 2.62
N TYR A 25 0.29 5.93 2.32
CA TYR A 25 1.15 5.89 1.15
C TYR A 25 0.31 5.79 -0.13
N GLU A 26 0.45 6.79 -1.01
CA GLU A 26 -0.13 6.77 -2.35
C GLU A 26 0.94 6.34 -3.36
N PRO A 27 0.87 5.11 -3.92
CA PRO A 27 1.87 4.62 -4.86
C PRO A 27 1.87 5.43 -6.15
N SER A 28 3.07 5.79 -6.62
CA SER A 28 3.22 6.39 -7.94
C SER A 28 3.03 5.35 -9.05
N ALA A 29 2.83 5.81 -10.29
CA ALA A 29 2.81 4.91 -11.44
C ALA A 29 4.09 4.08 -11.56
N LYS A 30 5.24 4.63 -11.15
CA LYS A 30 6.52 3.91 -11.15
C LYS A 30 6.53 2.78 -10.11
N ASP A 31 5.97 3.01 -8.93
CA ASP A 31 5.91 2.01 -7.87
C ASP A 31 4.99 0.85 -8.29
N LEU A 32 3.83 1.18 -8.85
CA LEU A 32 2.90 0.19 -9.40
C LEU A 32 3.54 -0.65 -10.52
N SER A 33 4.31 -0.03 -11.41
CA SER A 33 5.06 -0.75 -12.45
C SER A 33 6.10 -1.70 -11.86
N ARG A 34 6.89 -1.24 -10.87
CA ARG A 34 7.88 -2.10 -10.19
C ARG A 34 7.24 -3.31 -9.53
N ILE A 35 6.09 -3.11 -8.87
CA ILE A 35 5.36 -4.19 -8.21
C ILE A 35 4.82 -5.20 -9.23
N LYS A 36 4.25 -4.72 -10.35
CA LYS A 36 3.73 -5.59 -11.43
C LYS A 36 4.81 -6.44 -12.09
N GLU A 37 6.01 -5.88 -12.24
CA GLU A 37 7.14 -6.53 -12.89
C GLU A 37 7.94 -7.44 -11.95
N ALA A 38 7.71 -7.36 -10.64
CA ALA A 38 8.44 -8.15 -9.66
C ALA A 38 8.10 -9.64 -9.74
N ASP A 39 9.13 -10.49 -9.68
CA ASP A 39 8.99 -11.94 -9.52
C ASP A 39 8.48 -12.31 -8.11
N THR A 40 8.77 -11.48 -7.12
CA THR A 40 8.35 -11.66 -5.73
C THR A 40 8.21 -10.31 -5.05
N VAL A 41 7.14 -10.15 -4.27
CA VAL A 41 6.88 -8.97 -3.45
C VAL A 41 6.94 -9.39 -1.99
N VAL A 42 7.78 -8.73 -1.20
CA VAL A 42 7.81 -8.91 0.25
C VAL A 42 7.01 -7.77 0.89
N ALA A 43 5.99 -8.13 1.67
CA ALA A 43 5.11 -7.20 2.34
C ALA A 43 5.02 -7.51 3.84
N ASN A 44 4.67 -6.52 4.65
CA ASN A 44 4.31 -6.77 6.04
C ASN A 44 3.00 -7.57 6.10
N GLY A 45 2.05 -7.20 5.25
CA GLY A 45 0.71 -7.80 5.19
C GLY A 45 -0.31 -7.02 6.01
N GLY A 46 -1.53 -7.55 6.15
CA GLY A 46 -2.62 -6.84 6.82
C GLY A 46 -2.91 -5.47 6.20
N ALA A 47 -3.13 -4.44 7.03
CA ALA A 47 -3.47 -3.10 6.54
C ALA A 47 -2.26 -2.22 6.19
N TYR A 48 -1.03 -2.72 6.42
CA TYR A 48 0.18 -1.91 6.33
C TYR A 48 0.50 -1.50 4.90
N ASP A 49 0.36 -2.43 3.95
CA ASP A 49 0.74 -2.23 2.56
C ASP A 49 -0.47 -2.39 1.61
N ALA A 50 -1.69 -2.21 2.14
CA ALA A 50 -2.95 -2.51 1.46
C ALA A 50 -3.09 -1.81 0.09
N ALA A 51 -2.58 -0.58 -0.03
CA ALA A 51 -2.58 0.17 -1.28
C ALA A 51 -1.77 -0.49 -2.42
N LEU A 52 -0.91 -1.46 -2.10
CA LEU A 52 0.03 -2.10 -3.04
C LEU A 52 -0.40 -3.49 -3.49
N TYR A 53 -1.26 -4.18 -2.74
CA TYR A 53 -1.57 -5.60 -3.00
C TYR A 53 -2.23 -5.84 -4.36
N THR A 54 -3.09 -4.92 -4.80
CA THR A 54 -3.81 -5.04 -6.08
C THR A 54 -2.89 -4.90 -7.30
N ALA A 55 -1.66 -4.42 -7.12
CA ALA A 55 -0.69 -4.30 -8.19
C ALA A 55 0.11 -5.60 -8.43
N ALA A 56 0.17 -6.50 -7.45
CA ALA A 56 0.90 -7.76 -7.55
C ALA A 56 -0.05 -8.95 -7.82
N GLU A 57 0.46 -9.97 -8.49
CA GLU A 57 -0.21 -11.27 -8.51
C GLU A 57 -0.12 -11.90 -7.11
N GLN A 58 -1.26 -12.33 -6.57
CA GLN A 58 -1.41 -12.70 -5.16
C GLN A 58 -0.51 -13.86 -4.72
N ASP A 59 -0.18 -14.78 -5.63
CA ASP A 59 0.72 -15.91 -5.40
C ASP A 59 2.21 -15.51 -5.33
N ARG A 60 2.55 -14.27 -5.71
CA ARG A 60 3.91 -13.71 -5.66
C ARG A 60 4.17 -12.89 -4.40
N ILE A 61 3.18 -12.72 -3.52
CA ILE A 61 3.30 -11.91 -2.31
C ILE A 61 3.69 -12.81 -1.13
N ILE A 62 4.86 -12.55 -0.55
CA ILE A 62 5.29 -13.11 0.73
C ILE A 62 4.92 -12.09 1.82
N TYR A 63 4.12 -12.51 2.79
CA TYR A 63 3.62 -11.65 3.87
C TYR A 63 3.83 -12.28 5.24
N ALA A 64 4.08 -11.44 6.25
CA ALA A 64 4.18 -11.87 7.65
C ALA A 64 2.79 -12.00 8.29
N ILE A 65 1.85 -11.12 7.90
CA ILE A 65 0.46 -11.09 8.37
C ILE A 65 -0.45 -11.38 7.16
N PRO A 66 -1.49 -12.23 7.28
CA PRO A 66 -2.44 -12.47 6.19
C PRO A 66 -2.93 -11.17 5.53
N LEU A 67 -3.02 -11.19 4.19
CA LEU A 67 -3.51 -10.05 3.43
C LEU A 67 -5.00 -9.82 3.71
N LEU A 68 -5.40 -8.54 3.63
CA LEU A 68 -6.80 -8.18 3.69
C LEU A 68 -7.46 -8.53 2.35
N ASP A 69 -8.66 -9.08 2.43
CA ASP A 69 -9.43 -9.43 1.24
C ASP A 69 -9.89 -8.14 0.55
N GLU A 70 -9.83 -8.09 -0.79
CA GLU A 70 -10.12 -6.88 -1.58
C GLU A 70 -11.56 -6.37 -1.37
N HIS A 71 -12.42 -7.19 -0.77
CA HIS A 71 -13.83 -6.93 -0.51
C HIS A 71 -14.13 -6.22 0.83
N GLU A 72 -13.17 -6.08 1.75
CA GLU A 72 -13.45 -5.49 3.08
C GLU A 72 -13.12 -3.99 3.19
N HIS A 73 -12.44 -3.40 2.19
CA HIS A 73 -12.10 -1.97 2.20
C HIS A 73 -12.99 -1.15 1.27
N GLY A 74 -14.29 -1.17 1.57
CA GLY A 74 -15.20 -0.16 1.07
C GLY A 74 -14.80 1.22 1.60
N HIS A 75 -14.28 2.05 0.71
CA HIS A 75 -14.01 3.48 0.85
C HIS A 75 -14.88 4.22 1.89
N GLU A 76 -14.32 4.52 3.05
CA GLU A 76 -14.83 5.60 3.90
C GLU A 76 -14.13 6.92 3.49
N HIS A 77 -14.37 7.36 2.25
CA HIS A 77 -14.15 8.76 1.90
C HIS A 77 -15.28 9.59 2.52
N ALA A 78 -15.13 9.95 3.79
CA ALA A 78 -15.95 10.99 4.40
C ALA A 78 -15.59 12.33 3.73
N HIS A 79 -16.22 12.60 2.58
CA HIS A 79 -16.30 13.94 2.01
C HIS A 79 -17.13 14.81 2.94
N ASP A 80 -16.48 15.47 3.89
CA ASP A 80 -17.09 16.54 4.66
C ASP A 80 -17.23 17.76 3.72
N HIS A 81 -18.25 17.72 2.86
CA HIS A 81 -18.72 18.88 2.12
C HIS A 81 -19.39 19.80 3.14
N ALA A 82 -18.60 20.74 3.67
CA ALA A 82 -19.11 21.90 4.38
C ALA A 82 -20.10 22.66 3.48
N HIS A 83 -21.38 22.34 3.62
CA HIS A 83 -22.49 23.13 3.12
C HIS A 83 -22.48 24.46 3.88
N MET A 84 -22.01 25.53 3.24
CA MET A 84 -22.32 26.88 3.69
C MET A 84 -23.84 27.06 3.58
N PRO A 85 -24.57 27.35 4.67
CA PRO A 85 -25.97 27.68 4.56
C PRO A 85 -26.12 29.06 3.90
N ASP A 86 -26.84 29.08 2.80
CA ASP A 86 -27.36 30.27 2.14
C ASP A 86 -28.33 30.95 3.11
N SER A 87 -27.88 31.99 3.82
CA SER A 87 -28.75 32.84 4.62
C SER A 87 -29.26 33.98 3.74
N LEU A 88 -30.49 33.80 3.27
CA LEU A 88 -31.41 34.86 2.87
C LEU A 88 -31.70 35.78 4.05
N ASP A 89 -31.24 37.03 3.96
CA ASP A 89 -32.00 38.27 4.31
C ASP A 89 -31.38 39.47 3.57
#